data_AF-A0A399DRG9-F1
#
_entry.id   AF-A0A399DRG9-F1
#
_cell.length_a   1.000
_cell.length_b   1.000
_cell.length_c   1.000
_cell.angle_alpha   90.00
_cell.angle_beta   90.00
_cell.angle_gamma   90.00
#
_symmetry.space_group_name_H-M   'P 1'
#
loop_
_entity.id
_entity.type
_entity.pdbx_description
1 polymer ?
#
loop_
_entity_poly.entity_id
_entity_poly.type
_entity_poly.pdbx_seq_one_letter_code
_entity_poly.pdbx_strand_id
1 'polypeptide(L)'
;MKPSGRPPHILRLYTPRPLEQLEPETLADREHVHAVWREIAPLVRAADPQRYRSVCQALDLPDLPPKVLAQYVLRESRLALANPKRHRQRMAQ
;
A
#
# COMPACT_ATOMS: atom_id res chain seq x y z
N MET A 1 -23.65 27.08 -25.49
CA MET A 1 -22.41 26.90 -24.70
C MET A 1 -22.76 26.54 -23.26
N LYS A 2 -22.54 25.29 -22.86
CA LYS A 2 -22.38 24.88 -21.46
C LYS A 2 -21.29 23.81 -21.48
N PRO A 3 -20.08 24.04 -20.93
CA PRO A 3 -19.11 22.97 -20.83
C PRO A 3 -19.65 22.00 -19.77
N SER A 4 -20.15 20.85 -20.21
CA SER A 4 -20.39 19.68 -19.35
C SER A 4 -19.04 19.09 -18.94
N GLY A 5 -18.26 19.87 -18.21
CA GLY A 5 -17.03 19.42 -17.58
C GLY A 5 -17.38 18.53 -16.40
N ARG A 6 -17.66 17.24 -16.67
CA ARG A 6 -17.54 16.24 -15.60
C ARG A 6 -16.11 16.36 -15.08
N PRO A 7 -15.89 16.65 -13.79
CA PRO A 7 -14.54 16.67 -13.26
C PRO A 7 -13.92 15.29 -13.52
N PRO A 8 -12.66 15.20 -13.98
CA PRO A 8 -12.01 13.91 -14.10
C PRO A 8 -12.14 13.25 -12.73
N HIS A 9 -12.81 12.09 -12.68
CA HIS A 9 -12.84 11.26 -11.48
C HIS A 9 -11.43 10.71 -11.28
N ILE A 10 -10.51 11.57 -10.84
CA ILE A 10 -9.27 11.14 -10.23
C ILE A 10 -9.74 10.42 -8.99
N LEU A 11 -9.78 9.09 -9.08
CA LEU A 11 -9.84 8.22 -7.93
C LEU A 11 -8.60 8.53 -7.11
N ARG A 12 -8.69 9.55 -6.26
CA ARG A 12 -7.66 9.85 -5.28
C ARG A 12 -7.74 8.69 -4.29
N LEU A 13 -7.00 7.64 -4.61
CA LEU A 13 -6.82 6.49 -3.74
C LEU A 13 -6.30 7.06 -2.43
N TYR A 14 -7.14 7.03 -1.40
CA TYR A 14 -6.75 7.45 -0.07
C TYR A 14 -5.47 6.70 0.29
N THR A 15 -4.37 7.44 0.31
CA THR A 15 -3.06 6.94 0.74
C THR A 15 -2.87 7.53 2.13
N PRO A 16 -2.83 6.70 3.18
CA PRO A 16 -2.52 7.19 4.51
C PRO A 16 -1.17 7.92 4.50
N ARG A 17 -1.08 9.05 5.21
CA ARG A 17 0.14 9.88 5.31
C ARG A 17 1.42 9.07 5.61
N PRO A 18 1.40 8.01 6.46
CA PRO A 18 2.60 7.20 6.68
C PRO A 18 3.14 6.57 5.39
N LEU A 19 2.28 6.14 4.46
CA LEU A 19 2.73 5.56 3.19
C LEU A 19 3.36 6.58 2.25
N GLU A 20 3.03 7.87 2.37
CA GLU A 20 3.66 8.93 1.58
C GLU A 20 5.16 9.05 1.89
N GLN A 21 5.62 8.55 3.04
CA GLN A 21 7.04 8.51 3.43
C GLN A 21 7.84 7.42 2.70
N LEU A 22 7.16 6.51 1.99
CA LEU A 22 7.82 5.45 1.20
C LEU A 22 7.83 5.75 -0.30
N GLU A 23 7.47 6.98 -0.71
CA GLU A 23 7.49 7.38 -2.11
C GLU A 23 8.92 7.29 -2.70
N PRO A 24 9.05 7.08 -4.03
CA PRO A 24 10.33 6.74 -4.68
C PRO A 24 11.49 7.73 -4.47
N GLU A 25 11.16 8.97 -4.13
CA GLU A 25 12.12 10.06 -3.88
C GLU A 25 12.69 10.03 -2.45
N THR A 26 12.13 9.22 -1.55
CA THR A 26 12.57 9.12 -0.16
C THR A 26 13.67 8.08 0.00
N LEU A 27 14.81 8.50 0.57
CA LEU A 27 15.84 7.58 1.02
C LEU A 27 15.33 6.85 2.28
N ALA A 28 14.75 5.66 2.09
CA ALA A 28 14.31 4.81 3.18
C ALA A 28 15.39 3.77 3.51
N ASP A 29 15.86 3.76 4.75
CA ASP A 29 16.54 2.60 5.32
C ASP A 29 15.52 1.54 5.79
N ARG A 30 16.01 0.37 6.17
CA ARG A 30 15.14 -0.74 6.55
C ARG A 30 14.31 -0.43 7.81
N GLU A 31 14.90 0.24 8.80
CA GLU A 31 14.21 0.61 10.04
C GLU A 31 13.05 1.57 9.77
N HIS A 32 13.25 2.54 8.87
CA HIS A 32 12.23 3.47 8.42
C HIS A 32 11.06 2.72 7.76
N VAL A 33 11.34 1.74 6.89
CA VAL A 33 10.28 0.92 6.29
C VAL A 33 9.50 0.13 7.35
N HIS A 34 10.18 -0.42 8.36
CA HIS A 34 9.50 -1.11 9.48
C HIS A 34 8.68 -0.14 10.34
N ALA A 35 9.14 1.10 10.55
CA ALA A 35 8.40 2.11 11.28
C ALA A 35 7.09 2.46 10.56
N VAL A 36 7.17 2.79 9.26
CA VAL A 36 5.97 3.05 8.45
C VAL A 36 5.04 1.83 8.42
N TRP A 37 5.60 0.63 8.28
CA TRP A 37 4.79 -0.59 8.28
C TRP A 37 4.01 -0.78 9.58
N ARG A 38 4.62 -0.53 10.75
CA ARG A 38 3.92 -0.66 12.04
C ARG A 38 2.69 0.23 12.14
N GLU A 39 2.73 1.43 11.56
CA GLU A 39 1.60 2.36 11.56
C GLU A 39 0.48 1.91 10.61
N ILE A 40 0.82 1.40 9.43
CA ILE A 40 -0.17 1.06 8.39
C ILE A 40 -0.70 -0.38 8.49
N ALA A 41 0.07 -1.28 9.10
CA ALA A 41 -0.20 -2.72 9.18
C ALA A 41 -1.62 -3.07 9.67
N PRO A 42 -2.18 -2.42 10.72
CA PRO A 42 -3.55 -2.72 11.17
C PRO A 42 -4.60 -2.42 10.11
N LEU A 43 -4.43 -1.32 9.36
CA LEU A 43 -5.35 -0.92 8.29
C LEU A 43 -5.28 -1.88 7.10
N VAL A 44 -4.07 -2.28 6.72
CA VAL A 44 -3.85 -3.28 5.66
C VAL A 44 -4.43 -4.63 6.08
N ARG A 45 -4.21 -5.07 7.32
CA ARG A 45 -4.77 -6.32 7.85
C ARG A 45 -6.29 -6.35 7.83
N ALA A 46 -6.93 -5.24 8.20
CA ALA A 46 -8.38 -5.11 8.18
C ALA A 46 -8.96 -5.10 6.76
N ALA A 47 -8.25 -4.48 5.81
CA ALA A 47 -8.70 -4.35 4.42
C ALA A 47 -8.42 -5.60 3.57
N ASP A 48 -7.22 -6.19 3.69
CA ASP A 48 -6.75 -7.33 2.91
C ASP A 48 -5.74 -8.19 3.71
N PRO A 49 -6.21 -9.23 4.43
CA PRO A 49 -5.35 -10.11 5.22
C PRO A 49 -4.33 -10.91 4.40
N GLN A 50 -4.53 -11.07 3.09
CA GLN A 50 -3.57 -11.76 2.23
C GLN A 50 -2.38 -10.85 1.94
N ARG A 51 -2.64 -9.60 1.54
CA ARG A 51 -1.57 -8.62 1.32
C ARG A 51 -0.81 -8.29 2.60
N TYR A 52 -1.50 -8.23 3.74
CA TYR A 52 -0.84 -8.12 5.04
C TYR A 52 0.22 -9.22 5.24
N ARG A 53 -0.14 -10.49 4.98
CA ARG A 53 0.79 -11.61 5.10
C ARG A 53 1.94 -11.53 4.11
N SER A 54 1.67 -11.14 2.86
CA SER A 54 2.71 -10.95 1.85
C SER A 54 3.72 -9.87 2.23
N VAL A 55 3.27 -8.77 2.83
CA VAL A 55 4.18 -7.72 3.32
C VAL A 55 5.00 -8.19 4.51
N CYS A 56 4.40 -8.90 5.47
CA CYS A 56 5.15 -9.52 6.58
C CYS A 56 6.27 -10.43 6.07
N GLN A 57 5.96 -11.31 5.10
CA GLN A 57 6.97 -12.18 4.49
C GLN A 57 8.11 -11.40 3.84
N ALA A 58 7.81 -10.29 3.14
CA ALA A 58 8.84 -9.46 2.53
C ALA A 58 9.74 -8.76 3.57
N LEU A 59 9.16 -8.31 4.68
CA LEU A 59 9.89 -7.70 5.80
C LEU A 59 10.83 -8.68 6.51
N ASP A 60 10.55 -9.99 6.43
CA ASP A 60 11.39 -11.04 7.02
C ASP A 60 12.57 -11.45 6.11
N LEU A 61 12.64 -10.97 4.86
CA LEU A 61 13.73 -11.29 3.93
C LEU A 61 14.99 -10.45 4.22
N PRO A 62 16.09 -11.03 4.75
CA PRO A 62 17.25 -10.26 5.21
C PRO A 62 17.96 -9.50 4.07
N ASP A 63 18.02 -10.09 2.88
CA ASP A 63 18.80 -9.57 1.75
C ASP A 63 18.01 -8.65 0.81
N LEU A 64 16.76 -8.31 1.15
CA LEU A 64 15.96 -7.43 0.30
C LEU A 64 16.45 -5.98 0.42
N PRO A 65 16.83 -5.32 -0.69
CA PRO A 65 17.28 -3.93 -0.64
C PRO A 65 16.20 -3.01 -0.05
N PRO A 66 16.53 -2.07 0.85
CA PRO A 66 15.54 -1.22 1.52
C PRO A 66 14.60 -0.48 0.56
N LYS A 67 15.13 0.00 -0.57
CA LYS A 67 14.33 0.65 -1.61
C LYS A 67 13.29 -0.28 -2.25
N VAL A 68 13.67 -1.53 -2.51
CA VAL A 68 12.76 -2.55 -3.06
C VAL A 68 11.69 -2.91 -2.03
N LEU A 69 12.09 -3.06 -0.76
CA LEU A 69 11.16 -3.31 0.34
C LEU A 69 10.16 -2.16 0.50
N ALA A 70 10.61 -0.90 0.48
CA ALA A 70 9.76 0.28 0.55
C ALA A 70 8.73 0.32 -0.59
N GLN A 71 9.18 0.09 -1.83
CA GLN A 71 8.30 0.04 -3.01
C GLN A 71 7.26 -1.08 -2.91
N TYR A 72 7.67 -2.24 -2.40
CA TYR A 72 6.78 -3.39 -2.21
C TYR A 72 5.70 -3.07 -1.15
N VAL A 73 6.12 -2.59 0.03
CA VAL A 73 5.23 -2.17 1.12
C VAL A 73 4.24 -1.11 0.63
N LEU A 74 4.72 -0.10 -0.09
CA LEU A 74 3.89 0.98 -0.65
C LEU A 74 2.84 0.43 -1.61
N ARG A 75 3.26 -0.40 -2.58
CA ARG A 75 2.37 -0.99 -3.59
C ARG A 75 1.29 -1.87 -2.95
N GLU A 76 1.68 -2.80 -2.09
CA GLU A 76 0.75 -3.75 -1.49
C GLU A 76 -0.25 -3.05 -0.57
N SER A 77 0.22 -2.07 0.22
CA SER A 77 -0.64 -1.29 1.12
C SER A 77 -1.64 -0.45 0.32
N ARG A 78 -1.21 0.20 -0.78
CA ARG A 78 -2.13 0.92 -1.68
C ARG A 78 -3.17 0.01 -2.29
N LEU A 79 -2.78 -1.17 -2.76
CA LEU A 79 -3.71 -2.13 -3.35
C LEU A 79 -4.72 -2.67 -2.34
N ALA A 80 -4.30 -2.92 -1.09
CA ALA A 80 -5.19 -3.33 -0.01
C ALA A 80 -6.24 -2.25 0.28
N LEU A 81 -5.81 -1.00 0.40
CA LEU A 81 -6.66 0.13 0.79
C LEU A 81 -7.50 0.69 -0.37
N ALA A 82 -7.09 0.47 -1.62
CA ALA A 82 -7.80 0.94 -2.81
C ALA A 82 -9.14 0.22 -3.04
N ASN A 83 -9.29 -1.03 -2.59
CA ASN A 83 -10.47 -1.82 -2.94
C ASN A 83 -10.75 -2.99 -1.96
N PRO A 84 -11.23 -2.72 -0.74
CA PRO A 84 -11.45 -3.74 0.29
C PRO A 84 -12.46 -4.85 -0.10
N LYS A 85 -13.25 -4.65 -1.17
CA LYS A 85 -14.28 -5.62 -1.62
C LYS A 85 -13.81 -6.60 -2.70
N ARG A 86 -12.69 -6.34 -3.41
CA ARG A 86 -12.28 -7.15 -4.58
C ARG A 86 -11.68 -8.51 -4.22
N HIS A 87 -11.13 -8.69 -3.01
CA HIS A 87 -10.48 -9.95 -2.65
C HIS A 87 -11.46 -11.07 -2.24
N ARG A 88 -12.68 -10.72 -1.79
CA ARG A 88 -13.74 -11.71 -1.52
C ARG A 88 -14.20 -12.44 -2.79
N GLN A 89 -14.19 -11.76 -3.94
CA GLN A 89 -14.66 -12.32 -5.21
C GLN A 89 -13.63 -13.21 -5.93
N ARG A 90 -12.33 -13.06 -5.62
CA ARG A 90 -11.27 -13.90 -6.22
C ARG A 90 -11.09 -15.27 -5.56
N MET A 91 -11.62 -15.46 -4.35
CA MET A 91 -11.62 -16.75 -3.63
C MET A 91 -12.94 -17.52 -3.77
N ALA A 92 -13.91 -16.97 -4.52
CA ALA A 92 -15.22 -17.58 -4.76
C ALA A 92 -15.38 -18.08 -6.21
N GLN A 93 -14.29 -18.16 -6.97
CA GLN A 93 -14.20 -18.77 -8.30
C GLN A 93 -13.24 -19.94 -8.26
#